data_AF-A0A315YXY7-F1
#
_entry.id   AF-A0A315YXY7-F1
#
_cell.length_a   1.000
_cell.length_b   1.000
_cell.length_c   1.000
_cell.angle_alpha   90.00
_cell.angle_beta   90.00
_cell.angle_gamma   90.00
#
_symmetry.space_group_name_H-M   'P 1'
#
loop_
_entity.id
_entity.type
_entity.pdbx_description
1 polymer ?
#
loop_
_entity_poly.entity_id
_entity_poly.type
_entity_poly.pdbx_seq_one_letter_code
_entity_poly.pdbx_strand_id
1 'polypeptide(L)'
;MYFNIDMMIEHLEKLRSEEQYKKYVRQANKRFEWKPFSQRFSSFWVLSKISKRTLPVISIITSIYFLLNFVFEGIPQYLAIPISVLILCGWEYAKARFLQISSENYYNSHTSSLFFILLTLCFTSGSIWMSANGAKEIVYSFNDKSKEIKGSYEEELLKLENKHSNDLENLRESKSDFYENNKVYLGNSKYALNPKAASTYALFDQRIFELEDEFKIEKEKLSSIWVHNNRDYEILQKEKSWVFFIIAAIFDLLIILSGWFLVWFDYKVLKEDQELQQLETNDSNTNVVDNEQPLIFKSTEKDDSIDFSLPSPPITPKKMIDESIYAQKDEESNHEITLDTPQSGLEAAIQLGIRDYKYLMKTFKCNVQTVKAAINRYEELNAPKEMKAS
;
A
#
# COMPACT_ATOMS: atom_id res chain seq x y z
N MET A 1 42.87 6.65 -50.59
CA MET A 1 43.01 6.49 -49.12
C MET A 1 42.64 5.05 -48.82
N TYR A 2 43.61 4.13 -48.88
CA TYR A 2 43.36 2.71 -48.65
C TYR A 2 43.34 2.48 -47.14
N PHE A 3 42.18 2.09 -46.60
CA PHE A 3 42.12 1.56 -45.24
C PHE A 3 43.01 0.31 -45.20
N ASN A 4 44.04 0.34 -44.36
CA ASN A 4 45.00 -0.75 -44.26
C ASN A 4 44.33 -1.93 -43.55
N ILE A 5 43.85 -2.89 -44.32
CA ILE A 5 43.09 -4.06 -43.85
C ILE A 5 43.91 -4.83 -42.80
N ASP A 6 45.24 -4.89 -42.98
CA ASP A 6 46.14 -5.60 -42.06
C ASP A 6 46.16 -4.95 -40.66
N MET A 7 46.11 -3.62 -40.60
CA MET A 7 46.06 -2.88 -39.33
C MET A 7 44.71 -3.10 -38.61
N MET A 8 43.61 -3.22 -39.34
CA MET A 8 42.31 -3.58 -38.76
C MET A 8 42.30 -5.02 -38.24
N ILE A 9 42.90 -5.96 -38.96
CA ILE A 9 42.99 -7.37 -38.53
C ILE A 9 43.82 -7.47 -37.26
N GLU A 10 45.00 -6.84 -37.20
CA GLU A 10 45.86 -6.84 -36.01
C GLU A 10 45.16 -6.21 -34.80
N HIS A 11 44.42 -5.11 -35.00
CA HIS A 11 43.65 -4.47 -33.93
C HIS A 11 42.50 -5.35 -33.44
N LEU A 12 41.81 -6.05 -34.34
CA LEU A 12 40.75 -7.01 -33.99
C LEU A 12 41.31 -8.23 -33.25
N GLU A 13 42.48 -8.73 -33.63
CA GLU A 13 43.15 -9.82 -32.92
C GLU A 13 43.60 -9.41 -31.51
N LYS A 14 44.14 -8.19 -31.38
CA LYS A 14 44.49 -7.62 -30.07
C LYS A 14 43.26 -7.48 -29.19
N LEU A 15 42.17 -6.88 -29.70
CA LEU A 15 40.90 -6.78 -28.98
C LEU A 15 40.34 -8.16 -28.62
N ARG A 16 40.45 -9.16 -29.51
CA ARG A 16 40.00 -10.54 -29.25
C ARG A 16 40.83 -11.24 -28.16
N SER A 17 42.11 -10.89 -28.04
CA SER A 17 43.02 -11.45 -27.04
C SER A 17 42.80 -10.87 -25.64
N GLU A 18 42.27 -9.65 -25.54
CA GLU A 18 41.99 -8.97 -24.27
C GLU A 18 40.98 -9.74 -23.41
N GLU A 19 41.32 -9.97 -22.14
CA GLU A 19 40.45 -10.66 -21.19
C GLU A 19 39.10 -9.97 -21.01
N GLN A 20 39.07 -8.64 -21.13
CA GLN A 20 37.84 -7.85 -21.03
C GLN A 20 36.86 -8.17 -22.18
N TYR A 21 37.37 -8.29 -23.41
CA TYR A 21 36.57 -8.69 -24.57
C TYR A 21 36.08 -10.13 -24.43
N LYS A 22 36.94 -11.08 -24.04
CA LYS A 22 36.52 -12.47 -23.78
C LYS A 22 35.46 -12.55 -22.68
N LYS A 23 35.57 -11.75 -21.62
CA LYS A 23 34.56 -11.64 -20.56
C LYS A 23 33.24 -11.07 -21.09
N TYR A 24 33.30 -10.05 -21.95
CA TYR A 24 32.12 -9.47 -22.59
C TYR A 24 31.43 -10.48 -23.53
N VAL A 25 32.19 -11.17 -24.39
CA VAL A 25 31.66 -12.22 -25.28
C VAL A 25 31.07 -13.38 -24.48
N ARG A 26 31.72 -13.83 -23.40
CA ARG A 26 31.15 -14.84 -22.50
C ARG A 26 29.85 -14.37 -21.84
N GLN A 27 29.77 -13.10 -21.42
CA GLN A 27 28.54 -12.54 -20.87
C GLN A 27 27.44 -12.41 -21.93
N ALA A 28 27.77 -11.99 -23.14
CA ALA A 28 26.85 -11.92 -24.27
C ALA A 28 26.33 -13.32 -24.62
N ASN A 29 27.22 -14.29 -24.80
CA ASN A 29 26.86 -15.68 -25.04
C ASN A 29 25.95 -16.22 -23.93
N LYS A 30 26.28 -16.01 -22.65
CA LYS A 30 25.39 -16.39 -21.52
C LYS A 30 24.04 -15.65 -21.47
N ARG A 31 23.92 -14.48 -22.09
CA ARG A 31 22.64 -13.75 -22.19
C ARG A 31 21.76 -14.29 -23.29
N PHE A 32 22.37 -14.72 -24.40
CA PHE A 32 21.67 -15.25 -25.58
C PHE A 32 21.59 -16.78 -25.62
N GLU A 33 22.28 -17.46 -24.70
CA GLU A 33 22.15 -18.90 -24.49
C GLU A 33 20.69 -19.24 -24.19
N TRP A 34 20.22 -20.33 -24.80
CA TRP A 34 18.91 -20.87 -24.50
C TRP A 34 18.85 -21.23 -23.02
N LYS A 35 17.80 -20.79 -22.33
CA LYS A 35 17.58 -21.08 -20.91
C LYS A 35 16.28 -21.84 -20.76
N PRO A 36 16.25 -22.89 -19.92
CA PRO A 36 15.01 -23.58 -19.63
C PRO A 36 13.99 -22.62 -19.03
N PHE A 37 12.72 -22.90 -19.24
CA PHE A 37 11.62 -22.06 -18.80
C PHE A 37 11.70 -21.75 -17.30
N SER A 38 12.10 -22.73 -16.49
CA SER A 38 12.26 -22.61 -15.03
C SER A 38 13.26 -21.51 -14.63
N GLN A 39 14.38 -21.38 -15.35
CA GLN A 39 15.38 -20.34 -15.09
C GLN A 39 14.88 -18.97 -15.55
N ARG A 40 14.26 -18.90 -16.73
CA ARG A 40 13.77 -17.65 -17.33
C ARG A 40 12.72 -16.96 -16.45
N PHE A 41 11.83 -17.74 -15.83
CA PHE A 41 10.72 -17.21 -15.01
C PHE A 41 10.90 -17.42 -13.50
N SER A 42 12.09 -17.83 -13.05
CA SER A 42 12.41 -18.07 -11.63
C SER A 42 12.04 -16.90 -10.71
N SER A 43 12.33 -15.66 -11.12
CA SER A 43 12.02 -14.46 -10.34
C SER A 43 10.51 -14.26 -10.16
N PHE A 44 9.72 -14.50 -11.21
CA PHE A 44 8.26 -14.40 -11.15
C PHE A 44 7.66 -15.52 -10.31
N TRP A 45 8.24 -16.72 -10.33
CA TRP A 45 7.81 -17.82 -9.47
C TRP A 45 8.06 -17.53 -7.99
N VAL A 46 9.24 -17.00 -7.63
CA VAL A 46 9.54 -16.57 -6.26
C VAL A 46 8.57 -15.47 -5.83
N LEU A 47 8.36 -14.46 -6.69
CA LEU A 47 7.42 -13.37 -6.42
C LEU A 47 5.99 -13.89 -6.19
N SER A 48 5.50 -14.77 -7.07
CA SER A 48 4.17 -15.37 -6.96
C SER A 48 4.02 -16.23 -5.70
N LYS A 49 5.07 -16.95 -5.28
CA LYS A 49 5.07 -17.70 -4.01
C LYS A 49 4.94 -16.79 -2.79
N ILE A 50 5.66 -15.66 -2.79
CA ILE A 50 5.58 -14.67 -1.71
C ILE A 50 4.20 -14.03 -1.71
N SER A 51 3.75 -13.53 -2.87
CA SER A 51 2.45 -12.87 -3.04
C SER A 51 1.27 -13.77 -2.66
N LYS A 52 1.31 -15.06 -3.00
CA LYS A 52 0.29 -16.06 -2.61
C LYS A 52 0.13 -16.16 -1.08
N ARG A 53 1.17 -15.83 -0.30
CA ARG A 53 1.13 -15.86 1.17
C ARG A 53 0.81 -14.49 1.76
N THR A 54 1.37 -13.42 1.21
CA THR A 54 1.24 -12.07 1.80
C THR A 54 -0.06 -11.37 1.43
N LEU A 55 -0.53 -11.51 0.19
CA LEU A 55 -1.74 -10.81 -0.26
C LEU A 55 -3.01 -11.25 0.49
N PRO A 56 -3.25 -12.55 0.76
CA PRO A 56 -4.40 -12.96 1.56
C PRO A 56 -4.38 -12.40 2.98
N VAL A 57 -3.20 -12.18 3.57
CA VAL A 57 -3.08 -11.57 4.91
C VAL A 57 -3.61 -10.13 4.89
N ILE A 58 -3.34 -9.37 3.83
CA ILE A 58 -3.88 -8.02 3.67
C ILE A 58 -5.41 -8.06 3.56
N SER A 59 -5.96 -8.98 2.74
CA SER A 59 -7.41 -9.20 2.60
C SER A 59 -8.07 -9.55 3.94
N ILE A 60 -7.43 -10.41 4.75
CA ILE A 60 -7.91 -10.78 6.09
C ILE A 60 -7.92 -9.55 7.00
N ILE A 61 -6.83 -8.80 7.07
CA ILE A 61 -6.74 -7.60 7.94
C ILE A 61 -7.83 -6.59 7.60
N THR A 62 -8.07 -6.32 6.31
CA THR A 62 -9.12 -5.39 5.88
C THR A 62 -10.52 -5.93 6.19
N SER A 63 -10.74 -7.23 6.00
CA SER A 63 -12.06 -7.87 6.21
C SER A 63 -12.43 -8.09 7.67
N ILE A 64 -11.47 -8.09 8.61
CA ILE A 64 -11.74 -8.22 10.05
C ILE A 64 -12.70 -7.13 10.52
N TYR A 65 -12.47 -5.89 10.13
CA TYR A 65 -13.32 -4.76 10.56
C TYR A 65 -14.76 -4.88 10.08
N PHE A 66 -14.96 -5.45 8.88
CA PHE A 66 -16.29 -5.75 8.39
C PHE A 66 -16.99 -6.79 9.28
N LEU A 67 -16.33 -7.91 9.60
CA LEU A 67 -16.94 -8.94 10.44
C LEU A 67 -17.20 -8.45 11.88
N LEU A 68 -16.29 -7.67 12.45
CA LEU A 68 -16.44 -7.10 13.78
C LEU A 68 -17.66 -6.18 13.88
N ASN A 69 -17.85 -5.29 12.90
CA ASN A 69 -18.94 -4.31 12.93
C ASN A 69 -20.28 -4.88 12.45
N PHE A 70 -20.29 -5.87 11.55
CA PHE A 70 -21.52 -6.36 10.92
C PHE A 70 -22.00 -7.72 11.45
N VAL A 71 -21.09 -8.69 11.60
CA VAL A 71 -21.48 -10.07 11.96
C VAL A 71 -21.44 -10.30 13.46
N PHE A 72 -20.47 -9.69 14.13
CA PHE A 72 -20.23 -9.86 15.56
C PHE A 72 -20.69 -8.65 16.39
N GLU A 73 -21.66 -7.89 15.89
CA GLU A 73 -22.29 -6.80 16.65
C GLU A 73 -22.86 -7.36 17.96
N GLY A 74 -22.37 -6.86 19.10
CA GLY A 74 -22.76 -7.32 20.43
C GLY A 74 -21.91 -8.45 21.03
N ILE A 75 -20.96 -9.03 20.29
CA ILE A 75 -19.99 -9.97 20.86
C ILE A 75 -18.76 -9.21 21.36
N PRO A 76 -18.23 -9.53 22.55
CA PRO A 76 -17.02 -8.88 23.05
C PRO A 76 -15.84 -9.00 22.07
N GLN A 77 -15.14 -7.89 21.83
CA GLN A 77 -14.09 -7.80 20.80
C GLN A 77 -13.00 -8.86 20.93
N TYR A 78 -12.64 -9.24 22.17
CA TYR A 78 -11.61 -10.26 22.43
C TYR A 78 -12.00 -11.67 21.95
N LEU A 79 -13.31 -11.97 21.82
CA LEU A 79 -13.82 -13.21 21.21
C LEU A 79 -14.07 -13.03 19.71
N ALA A 80 -14.59 -11.87 19.29
CA ALA A 80 -14.95 -11.62 17.91
C ALA A 80 -13.73 -11.62 16.97
N ILE A 81 -12.58 -11.07 17.40
CA ILE A 81 -11.35 -11.02 16.61
C ILE A 81 -10.83 -12.42 16.22
N PRO A 82 -10.55 -13.34 17.16
CA PRO A 82 -10.02 -14.66 16.80
C PRO A 82 -11.00 -15.48 15.95
N ILE A 83 -12.31 -15.36 16.21
CA ILE A 83 -13.34 -16.03 15.39
C ILE A 83 -13.35 -15.47 13.96
N SER A 84 -13.27 -14.14 13.82
CA SER A 84 -13.19 -13.48 12.51
C SER A 84 -11.96 -13.92 11.72
N VAL A 85 -10.79 -13.96 12.36
CA VAL A 85 -9.55 -14.45 11.75
C VAL A 85 -9.70 -15.90 11.28
N LEU A 86 -10.29 -16.77 12.09
CA LEU A 86 -10.49 -18.17 11.73
C LEU A 86 -11.41 -18.32 10.52
N ILE A 87 -12.53 -17.61 10.49
CA ILE A 87 -13.49 -17.62 9.36
C ILE A 87 -12.81 -17.10 8.09
N LEU A 88 -12.11 -15.97 8.16
CA LEU A 88 -11.45 -15.36 7.00
C LEU A 88 -10.29 -16.21 6.50
N CYS A 89 -9.51 -16.84 7.39
CA CYS A 89 -8.49 -17.83 7.01
C CYS A 89 -9.12 -19.02 6.27
N GLY A 90 -10.25 -19.54 6.77
CA GLY A 90 -11.00 -20.60 6.09
C GLY A 90 -11.51 -20.17 4.72
N TRP A 91 -12.00 -18.93 4.61
CA TRP A 91 -12.48 -18.33 3.37
C TRP A 91 -11.38 -18.21 2.31
N GLU A 92 -10.25 -17.60 2.69
CA GLU A 92 -9.07 -17.44 1.82
C GLU A 92 -8.46 -18.78 1.44
N TYR A 93 -8.40 -19.75 2.37
CA TYR A 93 -7.95 -21.10 2.09
C TYR A 93 -8.85 -21.82 1.07
N ALA A 94 -10.17 -21.75 1.24
CA ALA A 94 -11.12 -22.32 0.30
C ALA A 94 -10.98 -21.68 -1.10
N LYS A 95 -10.92 -20.35 -1.18
CA LYS A 95 -10.69 -19.60 -2.42
C LYS A 95 -9.40 -20.06 -3.12
N ALA A 96 -8.29 -20.12 -2.39
CA ALA A 96 -7.01 -20.57 -2.93
C ALA A 96 -7.04 -22.03 -3.40
N ARG A 97 -7.76 -22.91 -2.68
CA ARG A 97 -7.88 -24.32 -3.04
C ARG A 97 -8.74 -24.52 -4.29
N PHE A 98 -9.86 -23.82 -4.42
CA PHE A 98 -10.70 -23.87 -5.62
C PHE A 98 -10.00 -23.29 -6.85
N LEU A 99 -9.22 -22.22 -6.68
CA LEU A 99 -8.39 -21.67 -7.75
C LEU A 99 -7.33 -22.68 -8.21
N GLN A 100 -6.68 -23.37 -7.27
CA GLN A 100 -5.69 -24.39 -7.60
C GLN A 100 -6.34 -25.57 -8.35
N ILE A 101 -7.42 -26.13 -7.82
CA ILE A 101 -8.13 -27.27 -8.44
C ILE A 101 -8.66 -26.90 -9.82
N SER A 102 -9.25 -25.70 -9.98
CA SER A 102 -9.74 -25.25 -11.28
C SER A 102 -8.60 -25.11 -12.31
N SER A 103 -7.46 -24.57 -11.90
CA SER A 103 -6.28 -24.43 -12.76
C SER A 103 -5.68 -25.80 -13.13
N GLU A 104 -5.54 -26.71 -12.17
CA GLU A 104 -5.05 -28.08 -12.39
C GLU A 104 -5.96 -28.84 -13.37
N ASN A 105 -7.29 -28.77 -13.16
CA ASN A 105 -8.26 -29.41 -14.05
C ASN A 105 -8.23 -28.83 -15.46
N TYR A 106 -8.02 -27.51 -15.58
CA TYR A 106 -7.89 -26.84 -16.88
C TYR A 106 -6.70 -27.37 -17.68
N TYR A 107 -5.51 -27.50 -17.05
CA TYR A 107 -4.32 -28.00 -17.72
C TYR A 107 -4.33 -29.52 -17.95
N ASN A 108 -5.06 -30.27 -17.12
CA ASN A 108 -5.22 -31.72 -17.27
C ASN A 108 -6.40 -32.12 -18.18
N SER A 109 -7.01 -31.19 -18.92
CA SER A 109 -8.13 -31.44 -19.86
C SER A 109 -9.39 -32.08 -19.22
N HIS A 110 -9.63 -31.87 -17.92
CA HIS A 110 -10.82 -32.39 -17.24
C HIS A 110 -12.01 -31.41 -17.38
N THR A 111 -13.20 -31.94 -17.65
CA THR A 111 -14.45 -31.16 -17.88
C THR A 111 -15.02 -30.50 -16.63
N SER A 112 -14.59 -30.89 -15.43
CA SER A 112 -15.09 -30.37 -14.14
C SER A 112 -14.53 -28.99 -13.75
N SER A 113 -13.76 -28.32 -14.62
CA SER A 113 -13.12 -27.03 -14.33
C SER A 113 -14.11 -25.89 -14.10
N LEU A 114 -15.25 -25.86 -14.81
CA LEU A 114 -16.23 -24.77 -14.74
C LEU A 114 -16.85 -24.59 -13.35
N PHE A 115 -17.17 -25.68 -12.64
CA PHE A 115 -17.76 -25.60 -11.30
C PHE A 115 -16.82 -24.92 -10.30
N PHE A 116 -15.54 -25.28 -10.32
CA PHE A 116 -14.54 -24.69 -9.43
C PHE A 116 -14.20 -23.24 -9.82
N ILE A 117 -14.28 -22.88 -11.11
CA ILE A 117 -14.16 -21.48 -11.55
C ILE A 117 -15.31 -20.65 -10.97
N LEU A 118 -16.55 -21.12 -11.04
CA LEU A 118 -17.71 -20.43 -10.47
C LEU A 118 -17.59 -20.27 -8.95
N LEU A 119 -17.16 -21.31 -8.23
CA LEU A 119 -16.88 -21.21 -6.80
C LEU A 119 -15.78 -20.18 -6.52
N THR A 120 -14.69 -20.19 -7.28
CA THR A 120 -13.60 -19.21 -7.13
C THR A 120 -14.11 -17.78 -7.32
N LEU A 121 -14.94 -17.54 -8.34
CA LEU A 121 -15.55 -16.22 -8.59
C LEU A 121 -16.50 -15.80 -7.47
N CYS A 122 -17.28 -16.73 -6.91
CA CYS A 122 -18.16 -16.47 -5.78
C CYS A 122 -17.37 -16.05 -4.52
N PHE A 123 -16.34 -16.83 -4.16
CA PHE A 123 -15.47 -16.53 -3.02
C PHE A 123 -14.66 -15.24 -3.21
N THR A 124 -14.24 -14.96 -4.45
CA THR A 124 -13.54 -13.71 -4.79
C THR A 124 -14.48 -12.51 -4.67
N SER A 125 -15.69 -12.58 -5.23
CA SER A 125 -16.67 -11.50 -5.11
C SER A 125 -17.02 -11.21 -3.64
N GLY A 126 -17.19 -12.26 -2.82
CA GLY A 126 -17.40 -12.12 -1.39
C GLY A 126 -16.20 -11.50 -0.67
N SER A 127 -14.98 -11.91 -1.02
CA SER A 127 -13.72 -11.34 -0.51
C SER A 127 -13.59 -9.84 -0.81
N ILE A 128 -13.86 -9.44 -2.06
CA ILE A 128 -13.83 -8.02 -2.48
C ILE A 128 -14.86 -7.23 -1.68
N TRP A 129 -16.08 -7.75 -1.55
CA TRP A 129 -17.16 -7.07 -0.83
C TRP A 129 -16.83 -6.91 0.67
N MET A 130 -16.33 -7.96 1.33
CA MET A 130 -15.92 -7.90 2.74
C MET A 130 -14.75 -6.92 2.94
N SER A 131 -13.73 -6.99 2.08
CA SER A 131 -12.56 -6.11 2.17
C SER A 131 -12.90 -4.64 1.90
N ALA A 132 -13.75 -4.35 0.91
CA ALA A 132 -14.16 -3.00 0.59
C ALA A 132 -14.97 -2.35 1.72
N ASN A 133 -15.94 -3.09 2.29
CA ASN A 133 -16.70 -2.61 3.44
C ASN A 133 -15.83 -2.50 4.69
N GLY A 134 -14.91 -3.43 4.91
CA GLY A 134 -14.00 -3.36 6.04
C GLY A 134 -13.04 -2.17 5.95
N ALA A 135 -12.49 -1.90 4.77
CA ALA A 135 -11.66 -0.71 4.53
C ALA A 135 -12.43 0.60 4.72
N LYS A 136 -13.70 0.64 4.29
CA LYS A 136 -14.62 1.76 4.52
C LYS A 136 -14.82 2.00 6.02
N GLU A 137 -15.09 0.96 6.80
CA GLU A 137 -15.25 1.04 8.26
C GLU A 137 -13.96 1.50 8.96
N ILE A 138 -12.79 1.02 8.51
CA ILE A 138 -11.49 1.51 9.01
C ILE A 138 -11.40 3.03 8.82
N VAL A 139 -11.66 3.52 7.61
CA VAL A 139 -11.57 4.96 7.32
C VAL A 139 -12.60 5.77 8.08
N TYR A 140 -13.80 5.22 8.32
CA TYR A 140 -14.79 5.86 9.19
C TYR A 140 -14.35 5.93 10.65
N SER A 141 -13.72 4.87 11.16
CA SER A 141 -13.22 4.85 12.54
C SER A 141 -12.10 5.87 12.78
N PHE A 142 -11.31 6.19 11.73
CA PHE A 142 -10.23 7.18 11.78
C PHE A 142 -10.65 8.61 11.42
N ASN A 143 -11.82 8.81 10.79
CA ASN A 143 -12.26 10.14 10.42
C ASN A 143 -13.11 10.77 11.53
N ASP A 144 -12.46 11.56 12.37
CA ASP A 144 -13.12 12.27 13.48
C ASP A 144 -14.11 13.35 13.03
N LYS A 145 -14.24 13.64 11.73
CA LYS A 145 -15.21 14.63 11.22
C LYS A 145 -16.66 14.38 11.62
N SER A 146 -17.10 13.12 11.72
CA SER A 146 -18.48 12.87 12.20
C SER A 146 -18.63 13.21 13.68
N LYS A 147 -17.59 12.94 14.49
CA LYS A 147 -17.55 13.34 15.89
C LYS A 147 -17.44 14.86 16.04
N GLU A 148 -16.70 15.52 15.15
CA GLU A 148 -16.55 16.98 15.11
C GLU A 148 -17.89 17.66 14.76
N ILE A 149 -18.59 17.19 13.71
CA ILE A 149 -19.92 17.70 13.34
C ILE A 149 -20.91 17.50 14.49
N LYS A 150 -20.89 16.32 15.12
CA LYS A 150 -21.75 16.03 16.27
C LYS A 150 -21.40 16.92 17.47
N GLY A 151 -20.12 17.08 17.78
CA GLY A 151 -19.64 17.92 18.89
C GLY A 151 -20.00 19.40 18.68
N SER A 152 -19.82 19.92 17.47
CA SER A 152 -20.22 21.29 17.13
C SER A 152 -21.73 21.51 17.31
N TYR A 153 -22.55 20.55 16.89
CA TYR A 153 -24.00 20.61 17.09
C TYR A 153 -24.39 20.56 18.57
N GLU A 154 -23.78 19.66 19.35
CA GLU A 154 -24.04 19.54 20.79
C GLU A 154 -23.60 20.82 21.54
N GLU A 155 -22.48 21.42 21.16
CA GLU A 155 -22.00 22.68 21.74
C GLU A 155 -22.94 23.86 21.39
N GLU A 156 -23.37 23.99 20.14
CA GLU A 156 -24.32 25.03 19.72
C GLU A 156 -25.69 24.84 20.37
N LEU A 157 -26.17 23.60 20.49
CA LEU A 157 -27.42 23.28 21.17
C LEU A 157 -27.36 23.68 22.65
N LEU A 158 -26.26 23.37 23.32
CA LEU A 158 -26.07 23.71 24.73
C LEU A 158 -25.96 25.24 24.94
N LYS A 159 -25.28 25.96 24.03
CA LYS A 159 -25.26 27.43 24.04
C LYS A 159 -26.65 28.02 23.85
N LEU A 160 -27.44 27.46 22.93
CA LEU A 160 -28.81 27.88 22.65
C LEU A 160 -29.72 27.64 23.86
N GLU A 161 -29.66 26.45 24.45
CA GLU A 161 -30.43 26.07 25.64
C GLU A 161 -30.08 26.96 26.84
N ASN A 162 -28.80 27.21 27.10
CA ASN A 162 -28.37 28.10 28.19
C ASN A 162 -28.82 29.54 27.99
N LYS A 163 -28.70 30.07 26.77
CA LYS A 163 -29.13 31.45 26.46
C LYS A 163 -30.64 31.62 26.70
N HIS A 164 -31.46 30.75 26.11
CA HIS A 164 -32.92 30.83 26.25
C HIS A 164 -33.39 30.52 27.68
N SER A 165 -32.74 29.61 28.40
CA SER A 165 -33.03 29.36 29.81
C SER A 165 -32.78 30.59 30.66
N ASN A 166 -31.64 31.28 30.48
CA ASN A 166 -31.32 32.51 31.20
C ASN A 166 -32.30 33.64 30.84
N ASP A 167 -32.63 33.81 29.55
CA ASP A 167 -33.57 34.83 29.10
C ASP A 167 -34.98 34.59 29.67
N LEU A 168 -35.43 33.33 29.71
CA LEU A 168 -36.71 32.94 30.33
C LEU A 168 -36.72 33.13 31.84
N GLU A 169 -35.62 32.79 32.53
CA GLU A 169 -35.48 32.98 33.97
C GLU A 169 -35.52 34.47 34.32
N ASN A 170 -34.72 35.30 33.65
CA ASN A 170 -34.72 36.76 33.81
C ASN A 170 -36.10 37.39 33.56
N LEU A 171 -36.84 36.90 32.55
CA LEU A 171 -38.21 37.37 32.27
C LEU A 171 -39.20 36.93 33.35
N ARG A 172 -39.09 35.71 33.86
CA ARG A 172 -39.96 35.19 34.93
C ARG A 172 -39.70 35.94 36.24
N GLU A 173 -38.45 36.22 36.57
CA GLU A 173 -38.07 37.07 37.70
C GLU A 173 -38.61 38.49 37.51
N SER A 174 -38.36 39.13 36.36
CA SER A 174 -38.87 40.47 36.07
C SER A 174 -40.39 40.56 36.14
N LYS A 175 -41.09 39.51 35.68
CA LYS A 175 -42.55 39.39 35.78
C LYS A 175 -43.00 39.27 37.24
N SER A 176 -42.30 38.47 38.05
CA SER A 176 -42.57 38.30 39.48
C SER A 176 -42.36 39.61 40.25
N ASP A 177 -41.22 40.28 40.02
CA ASP A 177 -40.90 41.56 40.62
C ASP A 177 -41.92 42.64 40.24
N PHE A 178 -42.34 42.68 38.98
CA PHE A 178 -43.36 43.60 38.52
C PHE A 178 -44.71 43.34 39.21
N TYR A 179 -45.07 42.07 39.40
CA TYR A 179 -46.29 41.66 40.10
C TYR A 179 -46.28 42.12 41.57
N GLU A 180 -45.19 41.85 42.29
CA GLU A 180 -45.03 42.22 43.70
C GLU A 180 -45.08 43.74 43.90
N ASN A 181 -44.37 44.50 43.05
CA ASN A 181 -44.27 45.95 43.16
C ASN A 181 -45.56 46.68 42.80
N ASN A 182 -46.37 46.15 41.88
CA ASN A 182 -47.57 46.83 41.37
C ASN A 182 -48.89 46.24 41.87
N LYS A 183 -48.86 45.15 42.67
CA LYS A 183 -50.04 44.47 43.25
C LYS A 183 -51.14 44.22 42.21
N VAL A 184 -50.77 43.67 41.06
CA VAL A 184 -51.71 43.38 39.97
C VAL A 184 -52.68 42.28 40.43
N TYR A 185 -53.98 42.55 40.49
CA TYR A 185 -54.97 41.51 40.82
C TYR A 185 -55.10 40.51 39.66
N LEU A 186 -54.89 39.20 39.94
CA LEU A 186 -54.91 38.07 38.98
C LEU A 186 -56.30 37.72 38.40
N GLY A 187 -57.29 38.61 38.54
CA GLY A 187 -58.63 38.42 37.99
C GLY A 187 -58.75 39.01 36.59
N ASN A 188 -59.40 38.27 35.68
CA ASN A 188 -59.88 38.67 34.34
C ASN A 188 -59.73 40.19 34.07
N SER A 189 -58.88 40.58 33.12
CA SER A 189 -58.36 41.96 32.92
C SER A 189 -59.40 43.09 32.89
N LYS A 190 -60.68 42.76 32.66
CA LYS A 190 -61.84 43.64 32.82
C LYS A 190 -61.98 44.27 34.23
N TYR A 191 -61.36 43.72 35.28
CA TYR A 191 -61.53 44.19 36.66
C TYR A 191 -60.21 44.55 37.38
N ALA A 192 -59.12 44.75 36.65
CA ALA A 192 -57.85 45.16 37.26
C ALA A 192 -57.92 46.59 37.84
N LEU A 193 -57.44 46.78 39.07
CA LEU A 193 -57.34 48.08 39.76
C LEU A 193 -56.53 49.12 38.96
N ASN A 194 -55.62 48.68 38.08
CA ASN A 194 -54.88 49.53 37.15
C ASN A 194 -54.76 48.85 35.77
N PRO A 195 -55.51 49.29 34.74
CA PRO A 195 -55.51 48.66 33.43
C PRO A 195 -54.16 48.72 32.72
N LYS A 196 -53.32 49.74 32.99
CA LYS A 196 -51.96 49.83 32.44
C LYS A 196 -51.00 48.80 33.03
N ALA A 197 -51.14 48.49 34.32
CA ALA A 197 -50.33 47.48 34.99
C ALA A 197 -50.71 46.07 34.51
N ALA A 198 -52.02 45.81 34.35
CA ALA A 198 -52.51 44.55 33.80
C ALA A 198 -52.08 44.30 32.35
N SER A 199 -52.10 45.34 31.49
CA SER A 199 -51.60 45.21 30.12
C SER A 199 -50.09 44.93 30.09
N THR A 200 -49.31 45.58 30.96
CA THR A 200 -47.86 45.35 31.05
C THR A 200 -47.54 43.95 31.57
N TYR A 201 -48.31 43.44 32.52
CA TYR A 201 -48.19 42.06 33.00
C TYR A 201 -48.49 41.03 31.89
N ALA A 202 -49.53 41.26 31.09
CA ALA A 202 -49.85 40.41 29.94
C ALA A 202 -48.77 40.43 28.85
N LEU A 203 -48.03 41.55 28.70
CA LEU A 203 -46.88 41.62 27.79
C LEU A 203 -45.74 40.69 28.20
N PHE A 204 -45.52 40.44 29.51
CA PHE A 204 -44.54 39.45 29.94
C PHE A 204 -44.94 38.03 29.53
N ASP A 205 -46.22 37.66 29.69
CA ASP A 205 -46.73 36.35 29.23
C ASP A 205 -46.59 36.18 27.72
N GLN A 206 -46.92 37.23 26.96
CA GLN A 206 -46.72 37.23 25.52
C GLN A 206 -45.23 37.07 25.17
N ARG A 207 -44.33 37.79 25.84
CA ARG A 207 -42.90 37.70 25.54
C ARG A 207 -42.29 36.36 25.94
N ILE A 208 -42.74 35.74 27.03
CA ILE A 208 -42.35 34.38 27.41
C ILE A 208 -42.76 33.39 26.31
N PHE A 209 -44.01 33.49 25.82
CA PHE A 209 -44.48 32.65 24.73
C PHE A 209 -43.69 32.87 23.43
N GLU A 210 -43.39 34.12 23.08
CA GLU A 210 -42.54 34.46 21.93
C GLU A 210 -41.14 33.86 22.06
N LEU A 211 -40.50 33.92 23.23
CA LEU A 211 -39.19 33.32 23.45
C LEU A 211 -39.20 31.79 23.36
N GLU A 212 -40.24 31.14 23.88
CA GLU A 212 -40.40 29.68 23.75
C GLU A 212 -40.57 29.26 22.27
N ASP A 213 -41.30 30.06 21.48
CA ASP A 213 -41.46 29.84 20.03
C ASP A 213 -40.15 30.14 19.27
N GLU A 214 -39.46 31.24 19.58
CA GLU A 214 -38.14 31.59 19.04
C GLU A 214 -37.13 30.44 19.29
N PHE A 215 -37.08 29.90 20.52
CA PHE A 215 -36.24 28.75 20.86
C PHE A 215 -36.55 27.52 20.02
N LYS A 216 -37.83 27.20 19.84
CA LYS A 216 -38.26 26.06 19.04
C LYS A 216 -37.85 26.23 17.56
N ILE A 217 -38.05 27.41 17.00
CA ILE A 217 -37.65 27.73 15.62
C ILE A 217 -36.13 27.65 15.44
N GLU A 218 -35.35 28.20 16.38
CA GLU A 218 -33.89 28.14 16.34
C GLU A 218 -33.37 26.71 16.49
N LYS A 219 -33.98 25.90 17.37
CA LYS A 219 -33.66 24.47 17.52
C LYS A 219 -33.96 23.67 16.26
N GLU A 220 -35.08 23.92 15.60
CA GLU A 220 -35.42 23.28 14.31
C GLU A 220 -34.42 23.67 13.20
N LYS A 221 -34.03 24.95 13.13
CA LYS A 221 -33.00 25.42 12.20
C LYS A 221 -31.66 24.71 12.46
N LEU A 222 -31.22 24.67 13.72
CA LEU A 222 -29.96 24.01 14.11
C LEU A 222 -29.98 22.53 13.75
N SER A 223 -31.09 21.83 14.03
CA SER A 223 -31.29 20.43 13.65
C SER A 223 -31.23 20.25 12.12
N SER A 224 -31.87 21.14 11.35
CA SER A 224 -31.81 21.07 9.88
C SER A 224 -30.40 21.25 9.32
N ILE A 225 -29.60 22.15 9.92
CA ILE A 225 -28.20 22.37 9.55
C ILE A 225 -27.38 21.12 9.85
N TRP A 226 -27.57 20.52 11.02
CA TRP A 226 -26.90 19.27 11.38
C TRP A 226 -27.26 18.12 10.42
N VAL A 227 -28.55 17.93 10.12
CA VAL A 227 -29.00 16.91 9.15
C VAL A 227 -28.37 17.14 7.78
N HIS A 228 -28.31 18.40 7.32
CA HIS A 228 -27.71 18.73 6.03
C HIS A 228 -26.21 18.45 6.01
N ASN A 229 -25.46 18.92 7.01
CA ASN A 229 -24.02 18.70 7.12
C ASN A 229 -23.68 17.21 7.24
N ASN A 230 -24.45 16.45 8.02
CA ASN A 230 -24.25 15.01 8.16
C ASN A 230 -24.55 14.28 6.85
N ARG A 231 -25.61 14.68 6.13
CA ARG A 231 -25.94 14.12 4.82
C ARG A 231 -24.86 14.40 3.77
N ASP A 232 -24.34 15.61 3.71
CA ASP A 232 -23.28 15.98 2.77
C ASP A 232 -21.99 15.19 3.06
N TYR A 233 -21.68 15.00 4.34
CA TYR A 233 -20.60 14.12 4.77
C TYR A 233 -20.82 12.67 4.34
N GLU A 234 -22.03 12.12 4.52
CA GLU A 234 -22.38 10.77 4.07
C GLU A 234 -22.29 10.61 2.54
N ILE A 235 -22.70 11.62 1.77
CA ILE A 235 -22.61 11.61 0.30
C ILE A 235 -21.15 11.57 -0.14
N LEU A 236 -20.31 12.46 0.40
CA LEU A 236 -18.87 12.49 0.13
C LEU A 236 -18.20 11.15 0.46
N GLN A 237 -18.67 10.49 1.52
CA GLN A 237 -18.15 9.20 1.93
C GLN A 237 -18.65 8.04 1.05
N LYS A 238 -19.89 8.09 0.58
CA LYS A 238 -20.43 7.13 -0.41
C LYS A 238 -19.68 7.23 -1.74
N GLU A 239 -19.38 8.44 -2.20
CA GLU A 239 -18.58 8.65 -3.42
C GLU A 239 -17.18 8.02 -3.30
N LYS A 240 -16.53 8.17 -2.14
CA LYS A 240 -15.22 7.56 -1.88
C LYS A 240 -15.26 6.05 -1.69
N SER A 241 -16.42 5.46 -1.41
CA SER A 241 -16.56 4.02 -1.16
C SER A 241 -16.18 3.16 -2.39
N TRP A 242 -16.41 3.68 -3.61
CA TRP A 242 -16.01 2.99 -4.85
C TRP A 242 -14.50 2.82 -4.98
N VAL A 243 -13.70 3.73 -4.42
CA VAL A 243 -12.23 3.64 -4.46
C VAL A 243 -11.76 2.41 -3.67
N PHE A 244 -12.34 2.14 -2.51
CA PHE A 244 -12.02 0.94 -1.73
C PHE A 244 -12.41 -0.35 -2.46
N PHE A 245 -13.52 -0.34 -3.18
CA PHE A 245 -13.94 -1.48 -4.00
C PHE A 245 -12.95 -1.77 -5.14
N ILE A 246 -12.48 -0.73 -5.84
CA ILE A 246 -11.48 -0.86 -6.91
C ILE A 246 -10.16 -1.40 -6.34
N ILE A 247 -9.69 -0.86 -5.20
CA ILE A 247 -8.46 -1.32 -4.55
C ILE A 247 -8.59 -2.79 -4.13
N ALA A 248 -9.69 -3.17 -3.47
CA ALA A 248 -9.95 -4.55 -3.07
C ALA A 248 -9.98 -5.50 -4.29
N ALA A 249 -10.64 -5.10 -5.39
CA ALA A 249 -10.68 -5.86 -6.62
C ALA A 249 -9.29 -6.05 -7.25
N ILE A 250 -8.42 -5.03 -7.22
CA ILE A 250 -7.03 -5.15 -7.68
C ILE A 250 -6.25 -6.15 -6.83
N PHE A 251 -6.39 -6.09 -5.50
CA PHE A 251 -5.73 -7.05 -4.61
C PHE A 251 -6.19 -8.48 -4.85
N ASP A 252 -7.50 -8.70 -4.99
CA ASP A 252 -8.05 -10.02 -5.29
C ASP A 252 -7.64 -10.54 -6.67
N LEU A 253 -7.56 -9.66 -7.68
CA LEU A 253 -7.02 -10.02 -9.00
C LEU A 253 -5.55 -10.46 -8.89
N LEU A 254 -4.72 -9.77 -8.10
CA LEU A 254 -3.33 -10.15 -7.85
C LEU A 254 -3.22 -11.49 -7.11
N ILE A 255 -4.14 -11.79 -6.17
CA ILE A 255 -4.22 -13.10 -5.51
C ILE A 255 -4.50 -14.18 -6.56
N ILE A 256 -5.49 -13.98 -7.42
CA ILE A 256 -5.85 -14.93 -8.49
C ILE A 256 -4.67 -15.14 -9.43
N LEU A 257 -4.05 -14.06 -9.92
CA LEU A 257 -2.90 -14.14 -10.83
C LEU A 257 -1.72 -14.88 -10.20
N SER A 258 -1.41 -14.61 -8.93
CA SER A 258 -0.32 -15.29 -8.21
C SER A 258 -0.58 -16.80 -8.04
N GLY A 259 -1.83 -17.18 -7.76
CA GLY A 259 -2.21 -18.58 -7.63
C GLY A 259 -2.20 -19.32 -8.97
N TRP A 260 -2.79 -18.71 -10.01
CA TRP A 260 -2.82 -19.25 -11.37
C TRP A 260 -1.40 -19.40 -11.95
N PHE A 261 -0.56 -18.38 -11.81
CA PHE A 261 0.80 -18.38 -12.35
C PHE A 261 1.65 -19.54 -11.81
N LEU A 262 1.49 -19.91 -10.54
CA LEU A 262 2.24 -21.04 -9.96
C LEU A 262 1.86 -22.37 -10.62
N VAL A 263 0.56 -22.62 -10.79
CA VAL A 263 0.07 -23.84 -11.45
C VAL A 263 0.49 -23.87 -12.93
N TRP A 264 0.37 -22.74 -13.62
CA TRP A 264 0.82 -22.61 -15.00
C TRP A 264 2.34 -22.83 -15.15
N PHE A 265 3.14 -22.28 -14.24
CA PHE A 265 4.59 -22.45 -14.23
C PHE A 265 4.96 -23.93 -14.05
N ASP A 266 4.38 -24.61 -13.07
CA ASP A 266 4.64 -26.02 -12.81
C ASP A 266 4.23 -26.89 -14.02
N TYR A 267 3.07 -26.62 -14.62
CA TYR A 267 2.64 -27.29 -15.86
C TYR A 267 3.63 -27.07 -17.03
N LYS A 268 4.12 -25.85 -17.21
CA LYS A 268 5.06 -25.53 -18.29
C LYS A 268 6.41 -26.20 -18.12
N VAL A 269 6.92 -26.26 -16.88
CA VAL A 269 8.16 -26.98 -16.57
C VAL A 269 8.01 -28.48 -16.86
N LEU A 270 6.89 -29.09 -16.45
CA LEU A 270 6.62 -30.51 -16.73
C LEU A 270 6.52 -30.79 -18.23
N LYS A 271 5.88 -29.90 -18.99
CA LYS A 271 5.77 -30.06 -20.45
C LYS A 271 7.13 -29.95 -21.16
N GLU A 272 7.96 -29.00 -20.75
CA GLU A 272 9.32 -28.85 -21.30
C GLU A 272 10.19 -30.08 -21.01
N ASP A 273 10.11 -30.63 -19.79
CA ASP A 273 10.82 -31.87 -19.41
C ASP A 273 10.38 -33.08 -20.26
N GLN A 274 9.08 -33.23 -20.51
CA GLN A 274 8.55 -34.27 -21.40
C GLN A 274 9.03 -34.12 -22.86
N GLU A 275 9.07 -32.89 -23.38
CA GLU A 275 9.55 -32.62 -24.74
C GLU A 275 11.06 -32.96 -24.87
N LEU A 276 11.87 -32.66 -23.85
CA LEU A 276 13.29 -33.02 -23.84
C LEU A 276 13.51 -34.54 -23.80
N GLN A 277 12.78 -35.26 -22.95
CA GLN A 277 12.85 -36.72 -22.88
C GLN A 277 12.45 -37.40 -24.21
N GLN A 278 11.47 -36.83 -24.94
CA GLN A 278 11.06 -37.33 -26.26
C GLN A 278 12.15 -37.12 -27.32
N LEU A 279 12.88 -36.01 -27.27
CA LEU A 279 14.01 -35.77 -28.17
C LEU A 279 15.15 -36.76 -27.90
N GLU A 280 15.49 -36.98 -26.63
CA GLU A 280 16.52 -37.95 -26.25
C GLU A 280 16.16 -39.39 -26.68
N THR A 281 14.90 -39.80 -26.51
CA THR A 281 14.44 -41.12 -26.95
C THR A 281 14.43 -41.27 -28.48
N ASN A 282 14.03 -40.24 -29.23
CA ASN A 282 14.06 -40.28 -30.70
C ASN A 282 15.50 -40.33 -31.25
N ASP A 283 16.44 -39.59 -30.65
CA ASP A 283 17.86 -39.65 -31.02
C ASP A 283 18.47 -41.03 -30.72
N SER A 284 18.04 -41.68 -29.62
CA SER A 284 18.48 -43.03 -29.29
C SER A 284 17.94 -44.11 -30.23
N ASN A 285 16.70 -43.95 -30.73
CA ASN A 285 16.08 -44.89 -31.67
C ASN A 285 16.60 -44.72 -33.11
N THR A 286 17.11 -43.54 -33.46
CA THR A 286 17.68 -43.27 -34.80
C THR A 286 19.10 -43.85 -34.94
N ASN A 287 19.77 -44.20 -33.84
CA ASN A 287 21.12 -44.79 -33.83
C ASN A 287 21.14 -46.34 -33.85
N VAL A 288 20.01 -47.02 -34.08
CA VAL A 288 19.95 -48.50 -34.21
C VAL A 288 19.82 -48.97 -35.67
N VAL A 289 19.70 -48.06 -36.63
CA VAL A 289 19.70 -48.38 -38.08
C VAL A 289 20.75 -47.51 -38.77
N ASP A 290 22.02 -47.87 -38.60
CA ASP A 290 23.00 -47.98 -39.68
C ASP A 290 24.38 -48.25 -39.06
N ASN A 291 24.74 -49.53 -39.09
CA ASN A 291 26.14 -49.91 -39.04
C ASN A 291 26.87 -49.27 -40.23
N GLU A 292 28.04 -48.70 -39.93
CA GLU A 292 29.10 -48.26 -40.84
C GLU A 292 28.98 -46.84 -41.43
N GLN A 293 29.44 -45.83 -40.67
CA GLN A 293 30.69 -45.11 -41.00
C GLN A 293 31.14 -44.16 -39.86
N PRO A 294 32.46 -43.95 -39.67
CA PRO A 294 32.98 -43.18 -38.55
C PRO A 294 32.97 -41.68 -38.86
N LEU A 295 32.10 -40.92 -38.21
CA LEU A 295 32.25 -39.47 -38.11
C LEU A 295 33.24 -39.15 -36.99
N ILE A 296 34.46 -38.85 -37.41
CA ILE A 296 35.48 -38.17 -36.63
C ILE A 296 34.88 -36.83 -36.16
N PHE A 297 34.44 -36.77 -34.91
CA PHE A 297 34.48 -35.54 -34.13
C PHE A 297 35.29 -35.81 -32.88
N LYS A 298 36.48 -35.20 -32.87
CA LYS A 298 37.45 -35.24 -31.79
C LYS A 298 36.80 -34.83 -30.48
N SER A 299 36.92 -35.75 -29.53
CA SER A 299 36.98 -35.49 -28.11
C SER A 299 38.02 -34.41 -27.77
N THR A 300 37.58 -33.41 -27.02
CA THR A 300 38.36 -32.81 -25.91
C THR A 300 37.61 -33.28 -24.66
N GLU A 301 38.03 -34.37 -24.01
CA GLU A 301 39.04 -34.36 -22.92
C GLU A 301 38.66 -33.32 -21.84
N LYS A 302 37.80 -33.73 -20.89
CA LYS A 302 38.12 -34.22 -19.53
C LYS A 302 38.40 -33.06 -18.55
N ASP A 303 37.45 -32.83 -17.64
CA ASP A 303 37.75 -32.46 -16.25
C ASP A 303 36.53 -32.74 -15.35
N ASP A 304 36.74 -33.75 -14.50
CA ASP A 304 36.33 -33.93 -13.11
C ASP A 304 34.92 -33.54 -12.62
N SER A 305 34.15 -34.60 -12.34
CA SER A 305 33.21 -34.76 -11.22
C SER A 305 32.50 -33.50 -10.70
N ILE A 306 31.34 -33.21 -11.29
CA ILE A 306 30.30 -32.42 -10.61
C ILE A 306 29.35 -33.41 -9.93
N ASP A 307 29.53 -33.54 -8.62
CA ASP A 307 28.60 -34.20 -7.72
C ASP A 307 27.24 -33.46 -7.77
N PHE A 308 26.20 -34.14 -8.23
CA PHE A 308 24.85 -33.62 -8.34
C PHE A 308 24.13 -33.77 -7.00
N SER A 309 24.68 -33.19 -5.94
CA SER A 309 23.99 -33.07 -4.67
C SER A 309 23.01 -31.89 -4.75
N LEU A 310 21.71 -32.20 -4.81
CA LEU A 310 20.61 -31.24 -4.70
C LEU A 310 20.87 -30.25 -3.54
N PRO A 311 20.66 -28.93 -3.72
CA PRO A 311 20.77 -28.00 -2.62
C PRO A 311 19.66 -28.32 -1.60
N SER A 312 20.08 -28.84 -0.44
CA SER A 312 19.23 -28.95 0.73
C SER A 312 18.76 -27.55 1.14
N PRO A 313 17.51 -27.38 1.59
CA PRO A 313 17.00 -26.08 2.02
C PRO A 313 17.87 -25.53 3.16
N PRO A 314 18.07 -24.21 3.25
CA PRO A 314 18.88 -23.62 4.30
C PRO A 314 18.22 -23.88 5.66
N ILE A 315 18.92 -24.66 6.49
CA ILE A 315 18.64 -24.78 7.92
C ILE A 315 18.95 -23.42 8.54
N THR A 316 17.93 -22.77 9.08
CA THR A 316 18.03 -21.56 9.88
C THR A 316 18.94 -21.82 11.09
N PRO A 317 20.07 -21.10 11.25
CA PRO A 317 20.85 -21.22 12.47
C PRO A 317 20.11 -20.51 13.61
N LYS A 318 19.91 -21.28 14.67
CA LYS A 318 19.44 -20.86 15.98
C LYS A 318 20.40 -19.78 16.52
N LYS A 319 19.86 -18.61 16.86
CA LYS A 319 20.55 -17.57 17.63
C LYS A 319 21.16 -18.19 18.90
N MET A 320 22.48 -18.17 19.00
CA MET A 320 23.17 -18.10 20.29
C MET A 320 23.93 -16.79 20.33
N ILE A 321 23.55 -16.01 21.33
CA ILE A 321 24.19 -14.77 21.78
C ILE A 321 25.50 -15.19 22.42
N ASP A 322 26.61 -14.57 22.03
CA ASP A 322 27.68 -14.28 22.97
C ASP A 322 28.42 -13.00 22.55
N GLU A 323 28.36 -12.03 23.46
CA GLU A 323 29.19 -10.84 23.49
C GLU A 323 30.60 -11.24 23.95
N SER A 324 31.63 -10.91 23.17
CA SER A 324 32.90 -10.40 23.74
C SER A 324 33.93 -10.00 22.67
N ILE A 325 34.32 -8.72 22.74
CA ILE A 325 35.70 -8.19 22.78
C ILE A 325 36.74 -8.79 21.79
N TYR A 326 37.21 -8.00 20.81
CA TYR A 326 38.53 -7.34 20.83
C TYR A 326 38.83 -6.55 19.55
N ALA A 327 39.47 -5.40 19.78
CA ALA A 327 40.06 -4.48 18.83
C ALA A 327 41.49 -4.90 18.45
N GLN A 328 41.90 -4.62 17.21
CA GLN A 328 43.27 -4.38 16.69
C GLN A 328 43.10 -4.22 15.15
N LYS A 329 43.24 -3.06 14.51
CA LYS A 329 44.40 -2.16 14.29
C LYS A 329 45.58 -2.87 13.63
N ASP A 330 45.79 -2.56 12.34
CA ASP A 330 47.03 -2.41 11.55
C ASP A 330 46.57 -2.06 10.12
N GLU A 331 46.60 -0.81 9.65
CA GLU A 331 47.71 -0.03 9.03
C GLU A 331 48.41 -0.71 7.83
N GLU A 332 48.04 -0.30 6.61
CA GLU A 332 48.96 -0.16 5.47
C GLU A 332 48.44 0.90 4.45
N SER A 333 49.34 1.78 4.02
CA SER A 333 49.20 3.09 3.33
C SER A 333 48.70 3.04 1.87
N ASN A 334 47.75 3.86 1.40
CA ASN A 334 47.67 5.33 1.17
C ASN A 334 48.52 5.94 0.03
N HIS A 335 47.85 6.23 -1.08
CA HIS A 335 47.86 7.56 -1.70
C HIS A 335 46.42 8.07 -1.77
N GLU A 336 45.90 8.47 -0.62
CA GLU A 336 44.59 9.09 -0.48
C GLU A 336 44.80 10.59 -0.24
N ILE A 337 44.27 11.40 -1.17
CA ILE A 337 44.23 12.86 -1.06
C ILE A 337 43.33 13.17 0.14
N THR A 338 43.95 13.54 1.26
CA THR A 338 43.28 13.88 2.50
C THR A 338 42.58 15.23 2.31
N LEU A 339 41.28 15.18 2.02
CA LEU A 339 40.39 16.34 2.06
C LEU A 339 39.85 16.42 3.50
N ASP A 340 40.31 17.43 4.24
CA ASP A 340 40.16 17.59 5.70
C ASP A 340 38.71 17.66 6.23
N THR A 341 37.70 17.65 5.36
CA THR A 341 36.31 17.40 5.75
C THR A 341 35.53 16.78 4.58
N PRO A 342 34.51 15.93 4.85
CA PRO A 342 33.60 15.40 3.82
C PRO A 342 32.95 16.50 2.96
N GLN A 343 32.83 17.70 3.53
CA GLN A 343 32.25 18.88 2.90
C GLN A 343 33.19 19.50 1.85
N SER A 344 34.49 19.57 2.13
CA SER A 344 35.48 20.05 1.16
C SER A 344 35.58 19.15 -0.09
N GLY A 345 35.48 17.83 0.09
CA GLY A 345 35.48 16.89 -1.03
C GLY A 345 34.22 16.98 -1.89
N LEU A 346 33.06 17.21 -1.28
CA LEU A 346 31.81 17.43 -2.00
C LEU A 346 31.88 18.69 -2.87
N GLU A 347 32.39 19.80 -2.32
CA GLU A 347 32.54 21.05 -3.07
C GLU A 347 33.52 20.89 -4.24
N ALA A 348 34.64 20.18 -4.06
CA ALA A 348 35.59 19.89 -5.15
C ALA A 348 34.96 19.04 -6.27
N ALA A 349 34.18 18.01 -5.93
CA ALA A 349 33.48 17.19 -6.93
C ALA A 349 32.45 17.99 -7.74
N ILE A 350 31.77 18.93 -7.09
CA ILE A 350 30.82 19.85 -7.75
C ILE A 350 31.57 20.84 -8.67
N GLN A 351 32.73 21.35 -8.25
CA GLN A 351 33.59 22.20 -9.10
C GLN A 351 34.08 21.45 -10.36
N LEU A 352 34.31 20.14 -10.26
CA LEU A 352 34.64 19.27 -11.41
C LEU A 352 33.44 18.96 -12.34
N GLY A 353 32.25 19.51 -12.07
CA GLY A 353 31.07 19.36 -12.92
C GLY A 353 30.22 18.12 -12.63
N ILE A 354 30.49 17.36 -11.57
CA ILE A 354 29.65 16.22 -11.18
C ILE A 354 28.33 16.74 -10.61
N ARG A 355 27.20 16.27 -11.16
CA ARG A 355 25.83 16.68 -10.76
C ARG A 355 24.91 15.51 -10.42
N ASP A 356 25.39 14.26 -10.46
CA ASP A 356 24.60 13.09 -10.08
C ASP A 356 24.45 13.03 -8.55
N TYR A 357 23.24 13.36 -8.06
CA TYR A 357 22.90 13.35 -6.65
C TYR A 357 23.13 11.99 -5.98
N LYS A 358 22.83 10.88 -6.66
CA LYS A 358 22.95 9.53 -6.08
C LYS A 358 24.41 9.17 -5.88
N TYR A 359 25.27 9.54 -6.83
CA TYR A 359 26.71 9.36 -6.74
C TYR A 359 27.31 10.20 -5.60
N LEU A 360 26.95 11.49 -5.53
CA LEU A 360 27.47 12.42 -4.51
C LEU A 360 27.05 12.03 -3.09
N MET A 361 25.77 11.66 -2.88
CA MET A 361 25.27 11.19 -1.59
C MET A 361 25.98 9.93 -1.11
N LYS A 362 26.19 8.96 -2.01
CA LYS A 362 26.86 7.69 -1.67
C LYS A 362 28.35 7.91 -1.32
N THR A 363 29.03 8.76 -2.09
CA THR A 363 30.49 8.98 -1.96
C THR A 363 30.81 9.81 -0.72
N PHE A 364 30.08 10.89 -0.48
CA PHE A 364 30.33 11.83 0.62
C PHE A 364 29.47 11.57 1.87
N LYS A 365 28.67 10.49 1.87
CA LYS A 365 27.79 10.09 2.98
C LYS A 365 26.92 11.23 3.53
N CYS A 366 26.36 12.05 2.64
CA CYS A 366 25.52 13.20 3.00
C CYS A 366 24.08 13.03 2.47
N ASN A 367 23.14 13.81 3.03
CA ASN A 367 21.75 13.78 2.60
C ASN A 367 21.53 14.63 1.32
N VAL A 368 20.38 14.46 0.67
CA VAL A 368 20.06 15.16 -0.58
C VAL A 368 20.00 16.69 -0.44
N GLN A 369 19.63 17.20 0.74
CA GLN A 369 19.54 18.64 1.00
C GLN A 369 20.93 19.27 1.04
N THR A 370 21.91 18.58 1.63
CA THR A 370 23.31 19.02 1.66
C THR A 370 23.89 19.11 0.25
N VAL A 371 23.63 18.10 -0.60
CA VAL A 371 24.08 18.12 -2.01
C VAL A 371 23.41 19.26 -2.78
N LYS A 372 22.10 19.46 -2.61
CA LYS A 372 21.34 20.53 -3.27
C LYS A 372 21.87 21.92 -2.87
N ALA A 373 22.11 22.14 -1.58
CA ALA A 373 22.64 23.39 -1.07
C ALA A 373 24.05 23.68 -1.63
N ALA A 374 24.91 22.66 -1.72
CA ALA A 374 26.27 22.81 -2.25
C ALA A 374 26.27 23.16 -3.76
N ILE A 375 25.37 22.54 -4.54
CA ILE A 375 25.22 22.86 -5.98
C ILE A 375 24.72 24.30 -6.16
N ASN A 376 23.67 24.70 -5.45
CA ASN A 376 23.14 26.07 -5.53
C ASN A 376 24.19 27.12 -5.17
N ARG A 377 24.97 26.87 -4.10
CA ARG A 377 26.05 27.77 -3.67
C ARG A 377 27.12 27.92 -4.75
N TYR A 378 27.49 26.83 -5.44
CA TYR A 378 28.44 26.87 -6.55
C TYR A 378 27.88 27.66 -7.75
N GLU A 379 26.60 27.50 -8.06
CA GLU A 379 25.94 28.25 -9.13
C GLU A 379 25.84 29.75 -8.81
N GLU A 380 25.51 30.11 -7.58
CA GLU A 380 25.48 31.52 -7.11
C GLU A 380 26.85 32.21 -7.16
N LEU A 381 27.92 31.46 -6.89
CA LEU A 381 29.30 31.95 -6.95
C LEU A 381 29.79 32.15 -8.38
N ASN A 382 29.35 31.29 -9.32
CA ASN A 382 29.80 31.31 -10.71
C ASN A 382 28.80 31.95 -11.68
N ALA A 383 27.66 32.43 -11.20
CA ALA A 383 26.72 33.18 -12.02
C ALA A 383 27.39 34.45 -12.57
N PRO A 384 27.30 34.71 -13.89
CA PRO A 384 27.88 35.90 -14.50
C PRO A 384 27.31 37.16 -13.83
N LYS A 385 28.18 38.15 -13.55
CA LYS A 385 27.81 39.39 -12.83
C LYS A 385 26.65 40.16 -13.48
N GLU A 386 26.38 39.91 -14.76
CA GLU A 386 25.28 40.51 -15.52
C GLU A 386 23.88 40.01 -15.10
N MET A 387 23.78 38.91 -14.32
CA MET A 387 22.50 38.41 -13.79
C MET A 387 22.17 38.86 -12.36
N LYS A 388 23.06 39.61 -11.68
CA LYS A 388 22.81 40.08 -10.29
C LYS A 388 22.17 41.47 -10.19
N ALA A 389 21.74 42.05 -11.31
CA ALA A 389 21.05 43.33 -11.39
C ALA A 389 19.70 43.18 -12.13
N SER A 390 18.74 42.49 -11.49
CA SER A 390 17.32 42.55 -11.82
C SER A 390 16.49 42.45 -10.56
#